data_AF-A0AAU6LWP2-F1
#
_entry.id   AF-A0AAU6LWP2-F1
#
_cell.length_a   1.000
_cell.length_b   1.000
_cell.length_c   1.000
_cell.angle_alpha   90.00
_cell.angle_beta   90.00
_cell.angle_gamma   90.00
#
_symmetry.space_group_name_H-M   'P 1'
#
loop_
_entity.id
_entity.type
_entity.pdbx_description
1 polymer ?
#
loop_
_entity_poly.entity_id
_entity_poly.type
_entity_poly.pdbx_seq_one_letter_code
_entity_poly.pdbx_strand_id
1 'polypeptide(L)'
;MVEKRLKAWGNNRAGQLGDGTWTDFRTTATTVLGLTSAEVVKIAAGGQGPVTGHGLALLTDRTVQSWGANSTGQLGNGTATDSGTPVTTLTALTGVDKIAASAGGDFSLAN
;
A
#
# COMPACT_ATOMS: atom_id res chain seq x y z
N MET A 1 19.66 -3.11 -18.06
CA MET A 1 19.42 -2.16 -16.95
C MET A 1 18.48 -2.83 -15.96
N VAL A 2 18.80 -2.85 -14.67
CA VAL A 2 17.90 -3.42 -13.65
C VAL A 2 16.70 -2.49 -13.48
N GLU A 3 15.50 -3.03 -13.58
CA GLU A 3 14.25 -2.29 -13.35
C GLU A 3 14.21 -1.75 -11.92
N LYS A 4 13.91 -0.46 -11.78
CA LYS A 4 13.71 0.16 -10.46
C LYS A 4 12.34 -0.24 -9.91
N ARG A 5 12.30 -0.63 -8.64
CA ARG A 5 11.06 -1.03 -7.96
C ARG A 5 10.88 -0.27 -6.67
N LEU A 6 9.63 -0.11 -6.26
CA LEU A 6 9.29 0.48 -4.97
C LEU A 6 9.87 -0.39 -3.84
N LYS A 7 10.44 0.28 -2.85
CA LYS A 7 11.10 -0.35 -1.70
C LYS A 7 10.37 0.00 -0.41
N ALA A 8 10.30 -0.97 0.49
CA ALA A 8 9.74 -0.81 1.83
C ALA A 8 10.65 -1.48 2.87
N TRP A 9 10.60 -1.01 4.11
CA TRP A 9 11.27 -1.61 5.27
C TRP A 9 10.51 -1.23 6.54
N GLY A 10 10.79 -1.90 7.66
CA GLY A 10 10.08 -1.71 8.92
C GLY A 10 9.12 -2.85 9.25
N ASN A 11 8.03 -2.54 9.94
CA ASN A 11 7.02 -3.51 10.39
C ASN A 11 6.38 -4.26 9.21
N ASN A 12 6.09 -5.54 9.39
CA ASN A 12 5.41 -6.34 8.38
C ASN A 12 4.34 -7.31 8.94
N ARG A 13 3.85 -7.06 10.16
CA ARG A 13 2.90 -7.95 10.85
C ARG A 13 1.54 -8.05 10.15
N ALA A 14 1.17 -7.02 9.39
CA ALA A 14 -0.03 -7.00 8.57
C ALA A 14 0.28 -6.98 7.05
N GLY A 15 1.51 -7.31 6.64
CA GLY A 15 1.92 -7.27 5.23
C GLY A 15 2.22 -5.86 4.71
N GLN A 16 2.50 -4.89 5.60
CA GLN A 16 2.71 -3.47 5.23
C GLN A 16 3.89 -3.24 4.28
N LEU A 17 4.80 -4.21 4.15
CA LEU A 17 5.90 -4.12 3.20
C LEU A 17 5.51 -4.47 1.77
N GLY A 18 4.33 -5.07 1.55
CA GLY A 18 3.85 -5.38 0.20
C GLY A 18 4.71 -6.42 -0.53
N ASP A 19 5.56 -7.16 0.20
CA ASP A 19 6.55 -8.09 -0.36
C ASP A 19 6.10 -9.55 -0.38
N GLY A 20 4.81 -9.80 -0.13
CA GLY A 20 4.24 -11.14 -0.03
C GLY A 20 4.71 -11.90 1.20
N THR A 21 5.17 -11.21 2.25
CA THR A 21 5.49 -11.84 3.54
C THR A 21 4.73 -11.16 4.70
N TRP A 22 4.57 -11.90 5.80
CA TRP A 22 3.86 -11.47 7.03
C TRP A 22 4.80 -11.58 8.24
N THR A 23 6.09 -11.29 8.00
CA THR A 23 7.15 -11.40 9.02
C THR A 23 7.07 -10.26 10.02
N ASP A 24 7.80 -10.33 11.14
CA ASP A 24 7.72 -9.29 12.18
C ASP A 24 8.13 -7.91 11.65
N PHE A 25 9.38 -7.79 11.18
CA PHE A 25 9.90 -6.57 10.57
C PHE A 25 11.12 -6.87 9.69
N ARG A 26 11.46 -5.94 8.80
CA ARG A 26 12.71 -5.92 8.04
C ARG A 26 13.51 -4.67 8.41
N THR A 27 14.76 -4.85 8.80
CA THR A 27 15.71 -3.74 9.01
C THR A 27 16.42 -3.30 7.73
N THR A 28 16.20 -4.02 6.63
CA THR A 28 16.73 -3.73 5.30
C THR A 28 15.61 -3.61 4.28
N ALA A 29 15.86 -2.88 3.20
CA ALA A 29 14.87 -2.67 2.14
C ALA A 29 14.49 -3.98 1.46
N THR A 30 13.18 -4.25 1.39
CA THR A 30 12.57 -5.28 0.55
C THR A 30 11.86 -4.63 -0.63
N THR A 31 11.40 -5.44 -1.57
CA THR A 31 10.71 -4.98 -2.79
C THR A 31 9.21 -5.14 -2.63
N VAL A 32 8.46 -4.05 -2.85
CA VAL A 32 7.01 -4.12 -3.02
C VAL A 32 6.72 -4.84 -4.33
N LEU A 33 5.94 -5.91 -4.29
CA LEU A 33 5.64 -6.74 -5.46
C LEU A 33 4.62 -6.06 -6.38
N GLY A 34 4.66 -6.39 -7.68
CA GLY A 34 3.64 -5.94 -8.64
C GLY A 34 3.68 -4.45 -9.01
N LEU A 35 4.61 -3.65 -8.47
CA LEU A 35 4.75 -2.22 -8.76
C LEU A 35 6.18 -1.88 -9.21
N THR A 36 6.31 -1.27 -10.39
CA THR A 36 7.58 -0.69 -10.84
C THR A 36 7.67 0.78 -10.43
N SER A 37 8.89 1.30 -10.27
CA SER A 37 9.06 2.74 -9.99
C SER A 37 8.65 3.63 -11.16
N ALA A 38 8.54 3.09 -12.37
CA ALA A 38 8.12 3.85 -13.56
C ALA A 38 6.60 4.09 -13.57
N GLU A 39 5.82 3.21 -12.93
CA GLU A 39 4.36 3.29 -12.88
C GLU A 39 3.85 4.10 -11.68
N VAL A 40 4.68 4.36 -10.67
CA VAL A 40 4.25 5.03 -9.43
C VAL A 40 4.53 6.53 -9.49
N VAL A 41 3.47 7.34 -9.30
CA VAL A 41 3.51 8.81 -9.28
C VAL A 41 3.62 9.35 -7.85
N LYS A 42 2.87 8.77 -6.91
CA LYS A 42 2.87 9.16 -5.49
C LYS A 42 2.73 7.92 -4.62
N ILE A 43 3.24 8.03 -3.40
CA ILE A 43 3.06 7.03 -2.34
C ILE A 43 2.53 7.71 -1.09
N ALA A 44 1.74 6.97 -0.31
CA ALA A 44 1.34 7.36 1.04
C ALA A 44 1.38 6.11 1.94
N ALA A 45 1.57 6.31 3.23
CA ALA A 45 1.48 5.25 4.22
C ALA A 45 0.80 5.80 5.47
N GLY A 46 -0.01 4.98 6.10
CA GLY A 46 -0.76 5.32 7.30
C GLY A 46 -0.81 4.16 8.27
N GLY A 47 -1.47 4.36 9.40
CA GLY A 47 -1.61 3.39 10.47
C GLY A 47 -1.06 3.90 11.81
N GLN A 48 -1.71 3.47 12.88
CA GLN A 48 -1.45 3.90 14.24
C GLN A 48 -0.51 2.96 15.01
N GLY A 49 -0.49 1.68 14.62
CA GLY A 49 0.17 0.63 15.37
C GLY A 49 0.72 -0.50 14.49
N PRO A 50 1.25 -1.56 15.10
CA PRO A 50 2.00 -2.60 14.40
C PRO A 50 1.13 -3.42 13.43
N VAL A 51 -0.20 -3.38 13.56
CA VAL A 51 -1.13 -4.19 12.76
C VAL A 51 -2.15 -3.35 11.97
N THR A 52 -2.04 -2.02 11.99
CA THR A 52 -2.94 -1.11 11.25
C THR A 52 -2.25 -0.34 10.14
N GLY A 53 -0.96 -0.59 9.96
CA GLY A 53 -0.20 0.02 8.87
C GLY A 53 -0.70 -0.44 7.49
N HIS A 54 -0.79 0.49 6.55
CA HIS A 54 -1.05 0.19 5.14
C HIS A 54 -0.31 1.19 4.23
N GLY A 55 -0.06 0.78 3.00
CA GLY A 55 0.55 1.59 1.95
C GLY A 55 -0.43 1.85 0.82
N LEU A 56 -0.28 3.00 0.17
CA LEU A 56 -1.00 3.42 -1.02
C LEU A 56 0.02 3.84 -2.10
N ALA A 57 -0.26 3.50 -3.34
CA ALA A 57 0.48 3.95 -4.52
C ALA A 57 -0.51 4.49 -5.55
N LEU A 58 -0.31 5.74 -5.97
CA LEU A 58 -0.99 6.34 -7.12
C LEU A 58 -0.18 6.03 -8.36
N LEU A 59 -0.83 5.43 -9.36
CA LEU A 59 -0.19 5.01 -10.60
C LEU A 59 -0.31 6.06 -11.72
N THR A 60 0.51 5.92 -12.76
CA THR A 60 0.54 6.81 -13.93
C THR A 60 -0.77 6.81 -14.72
N ASP A 61 -1.51 5.70 -14.67
CA ASP A 61 -2.85 5.58 -15.27
C ASP A 61 -3.97 6.19 -14.40
N ARG A 62 -3.59 6.84 -13.28
CA ARG A 62 -4.48 7.47 -12.31
C ARG A 62 -5.39 6.50 -11.54
N THR A 63 -4.99 5.24 -11.46
CA THR A 63 -5.55 4.26 -10.51
C THR A 63 -4.75 4.22 -9.22
N VAL A 64 -5.31 3.61 -8.17
CA VAL A 64 -4.65 3.46 -6.87
C VAL A 64 -4.50 1.98 -6.54
N GLN A 65 -3.30 1.59 -6.09
CA GLN A 65 -3.07 0.32 -5.44
C GLN A 65 -2.80 0.50 -3.95
N SER A 66 -3.19 -0.49 -3.16
CA SER A 66 -3.01 -0.49 -1.71
C SER A 66 -2.58 -1.85 -1.19
N TRP A 67 -1.90 -1.88 -0.04
CA TRP A 67 -1.50 -3.13 0.63
C TRP A 67 -1.32 -2.90 2.13
N GLY A 68 -1.20 -3.98 2.89
CA GLY A 68 -1.07 -3.97 4.34
C GLY A 68 -2.39 -4.32 5.03
N ALA A 69 -2.59 -3.71 6.21
CA ALA A 69 -3.77 -3.89 7.03
C ALA A 69 -5.05 -3.46 6.32
N ASN A 70 -6.13 -4.19 6.57
CA ASN A 70 -7.42 -3.96 5.95
C ASN A 70 -8.62 -4.31 6.84
N SER A 71 -8.42 -4.53 8.15
CA SER A 71 -9.48 -4.95 9.08
C SER A 71 -10.71 -4.04 9.11
N THR A 72 -10.59 -2.80 8.64
CA THR A 72 -11.66 -1.79 8.54
C THR A 72 -11.97 -1.37 7.10
N GLY A 73 -11.38 -2.02 6.08
CA GLY A 73 -11.54 -1.66 4.68
C GLY A 73 -10.58 -0.59 4.15
N GLN A 74 -9.44 -0.37 4.83
CA GLN A 74 -8.40 0.62 4.46
C GLN A 74 -7.93 0.52 3.00
N LEU A 75 -7.91 -0.69 2.43
CA LEU A 75 -7.48 -0.95 1.05
C LEU A 75 -8.53 -0.56 0.01
N GLY A 76 -9.80 -0.44 0.42
CA GLY A 76 -10.90 -0.11 -0.48
C GLY A 76 -11.12 -1.15 -1.60
N ASN A 77 -10.68 -2.39 -1.43
CA ASN A 77 -10.86 -3.43 -2.45
C ASN A 77 -12.20 -4.20 -2.31
N GLY A 78 -13.14 -3.68 -1.52
CA GLY A 78 -14.42 -4.34 -1.21
C GLY A 78 -14.32 -5.48 -0.20
N THR A 79 -13.16 -5.66 0.44
CA THR A 79 -12.94 -6.68 1.48
C THR A 79 -12.43 -6.04 2.77
N ALA A 80 -12.42 -6.82 3.85
CA ALA A 80 -11.76 -6.47 5.12
C ALA A 80 -10.54 -7.38 5.41
N THR A 81 -9.97 -7.98 4.38
CA THR A 81 -8.85 -8.93 4.50
C THR A 81 -7.53 -8.23 4.19
N ASP A 82 -6.56 -8.34 5.10
CA ASP A 82 -5.21 -7.81 4.92
C ASP A 82 -4.56 -8.36 3.64
N SER A 83 -3.69 -7.57 3.02
CA SER A 83 -2.98 -7.98 1.80
C SER A 83 -1.49 -7.71 1.91
N GLY A 84 -0.68 -8.78 1.85
CA GLY A 84 0.78 -8.67 1.82
C GLY A 84 1.34 -8.27 0.46
N THR A 85 0.49 -8.03 -0.54
CA THR A 85 0.86 -7.51 -1.86
C THR A 85 -0.09 -6.40 -2.29
N PRO A 86 0.35 -5.47 -3.15
CA PRO A 86 -0.54 -4.48 -3.76
C PRO A 86 -1.77 -5.12 -4.41
N VAL A 87 -2.94 -4.54 -4.11
CA VAL A 87 -4.23 -4.85 -4.70
C VAL A 87 -4.86 -3.56 -5.24
N THR A 88 -5.66 -3.69 -6.28
CA THR A 88 -6.41 -2.55 -6.83
C THR A 88 -7.40 -2.03 -5.78
N THR A 89 -7.25 -0.76 -5.40
CA THR A 89 -8.25 -0.03 -4.61
C THR A 89 -9.40 0.33 -5.53
N LEU A 90 -10.63 -0.02 -5.15
CA LEU A 90 -11.90 0.29 -5.84
C LEU A 90 -11.76 0.35 -7.37
N THR A 91 -12.12 -0.71 -8.09
CA THR A 91 -12.00 -0.76 -9.57
C THR A 91 -12.65 0.39 -10.33
N ALA A 92 -13.63 1.10 -9.73
CA ALA A 92 -14.28 2.27 -10.31
C ALA A 92 -13.55 3.60 -10.06
N LEU A 93 -12.55 3.64 -9.19
CA LEU A 93 -11.80 4.85 -8.85
C LEU A 93 -10.76 5.13 -9.93
N THR A 94 -11.09 6.04 -10.85
CA THR A 94 -10.19 6.51 -11.91
C THR A 94 -10.04 8.02 -11.85
N GLY A 95 -8.96 8.56 -12.41
CA GLY A 95 -8.71 10.00 -12.47
C GLY A 95 -8.19 10.60 -11.16
N VAL A 96 -7.60 9.79 -10.27
CA VAL A 96 -7.04 10.26 -8.99
C VAL A 96 -5.82 11.17 -9.23
N ASP A 97 -5.81 12.30 -8.54
CA ASP A 97 -4.73 13.30 -8.49
C ASP A 97 -3.93 13.23 -7.19
N LYS A 98 -4.58 12.89 -6.07
CA LYS A 98 -3.98 12.90 -4.74
C LYS A 98 -4.42 11.69 -3.93
N ILE A 99 -3.49 11.17 -3.15
CA ILE A 99 -3.73 10.12 -2.15
C ILE A 99 -3.22 10.59 -0.79
N ALA A 100 -3.89 10.17 0.27
CA ALA A 100 -3.45 10.33 1.65
C ALA A 100 -3.91 9.13 2.48
N ALA A 101 -3.09 8.78 3.46
CA ALA A 101 -3.39 7.74 4.44
C ALA A 101 -3.35 8.35 5.84
N SER A 102 -4.27 7.96 6.71
CA SER A 102 -4.35 8.54 8.05
C SER A 102 -3.27 7.96 8.97
N ALA A 103 -2.59 8.84 9.72
CA ALA A 103 -1.57 8.45 10.70
C ALA A 103 -2.14 7.83 11.99
N GLY A 104 -3.46 7.91 12.18
CA GLY A 104 -4.14 7.43 13.40
C GLY A 104 -5.53 6.82 13.17
N GLY A 105 -6.05 6.92 11.96
CA GLY A 105 -7.34 6.35 11.57
C GLY A 105 -7.15 5.24 10.55
N ASP A 106 -8.07 4.30 10.55
CA ASP A 106 -8.04 3.15 9.65
C ASP A 106 -8.79 3.48 8.34
N PHE A 107 -8.46 4.62 7.72
CA PHE A 107 -9.07 5.11 6.48
C PHE A 107 -8.04 5.75 5.51
N SER A 108 -8.41 5.71 4.23
CA SER A 108 -7.66 6.26 3.10
C SER A 108 -8.46 7.35 2.41
N LEU A 109 -7.79 8.37 1.87
CA LEU A 109 -8.41 9.44 1.08
C LEU A 109 -7.79 9.48 -0.31
N ALA A 110 -8.62 9.65 -1.33
CA ALA A 110 -8.22 9.90 -2.69
C ALA A 110 -9.11 10.98 -3.31
N ASN A 111 -8.53 11.82 -4.17
CA ASN A 111 -9.20 12.91 -4.89
C ASN A 111 -8.63 13.00 -6.30
#